data_AF-A0A933TKA1-F1
#
_entry.id   AF-A0A933TKA1-F1
#
_cell.length_a   1.000
_cell.length_b   1.000
_cell.length_c   1.000
_cell.angle_alpha   90.00
_cell.angle_beta   90.00
_cell.angle_gamma   90.00
#
_symmetry.space_group_name_H-M   'P 1'
#
loop_
_entity.id
_entity.type
_entity.pdbx_description
1 polymer ?
#
loop_
_entity_poly.entity_id
_entity_poly.type
_entity_poly.pdbx_seq_one_letter_code
_entity_poly.pdbx_strand_id
1 'polypeptide(L)'
;MSRQIQIAAIALLAFGALGLGLLGADAAGLGGNVIPTPTSTPTATATPPRLPAPAWRINLSAAPDEIVCDGQHASRVTVQVFGPDGNPVPDGTPVYFATVGRPGFVSPPVATTHFGLAKTDAGAYLNPQAPFEPFSVQIDTSRIEATLRVLCLPPGAGGCDVPSSPPQVSPPDVSPPQQSSPPQPTCVPPQSPPECVPPASPPQNVSPPCRTPTPTPQFSPPPCGVPSPPLGTPDCATSTPTPCGVTSPPFGTPPCGGVDVCLIPIPPFPPLPCDTPTPTPTPGIATDICLPPPFGTLPCDTPTPTPTPAPAGIFWAIDCDLSTAGIESQCEVPLGTGSLDVGVILGNAGALTPHVAAFNFVVHDPDTGRLDPAPGLDLDRNSNPDLDESDMIGPWYCGLPAPNIDTGQDGPGTAASFLSCFNPADVSNLPVLGPGGLRLAKVHYNFPAGAEPGSVLLTLSEAAVADAGGADMGGCPGEGGLPVIPCLPAKINLVPQPATATATATATPAPCTGDVNGDRKVNVIDLVAVTQHLGKRPPDLRFDVNHDGKLNSLDLVLVIKNMGKRC
;
A
#
# COMPACT_ATOMS: atom_id res chain seq x y z
N MET A 1 -47.09 -17.32 37.68
CA MET A 1 -47.74 -18.64 37.53
C MET A 1 -47.56 -19.07 36.07
N SER A 2 -46.46 -19.74 35.74
CA SER A 2 -46.31 -21.21 35.66
C SER A 2 -47.16 -21.84 34.54
N ARG A 3 -46.51 -22.31 33.47
CA ARG A 3 -46.42 -23.72 33.01
C ARG A 3 -46.01 -23.79 31.52
N GLN A 4 -44.82 -24.35 31.24
CA GLN A 4 -44.54 -25.74 30.80
C GLN A 4 -44.78 -25.95 29.29
N ILE A 5 -43.77 -26.28 28.46
CA ILE A 5 -42.98 -27.53 28.32
C ILE A 5 -43.83 -28.74 27.88
N GLN A 6 -43.57 -29.25 26.66
CA GLN A 6 -43.33 -30.68 26.27
C GLN A 6 -43.11 -30.75 24.73
N ILE A 7 -41.99 -31.24 24.18
CA ILE A 7 -41.42 -32.61 24.02
C ILE A 7 -42.07 -33.46 22.90
N ALA A 8 -41.27 -33.80 21.87
CA ALA A 8 -41.13 -35.10 21.14
C ALA A 8 -40.35 -34.82 19.82
N ALA A 9 -39.14 -35.32 19.48
CA ALA A 9 -38.45 -36.61 19.56
C ALA A 9 -38.70 -37.57 18.36
N ILE A 10 -37.57 -37.97 17.72
CA ILE A 10 -37.28 -39.22 16.96
C ILE A 10 -37.48 -39.20 15.42
N ALA A 11 -36.36 -39.29 14.66
CA ALA A 11 -35.93 -40.50 13.93
C ALA A 11 -34.58 -40.31 13.20
N LEU A 12 -33.91 -41.44 12.97
CA LEU A 12 -32.47 -41.66 12.84
C LEU A 12 -32.08 -42.09 11.40
N LEU A 13 -30.83 -41.83 11.00
CA LEU A 13 -29.89 -42.63 10.16
C LEU A 13 -29.33 -41.93 8.90
N ALA A 14 -28.01 -41.67 8.92
CA ALA A 14 -27.03 -42.35 8.04
C ALA A 14 -25.59 -42.01 8.46
N PHE A 15 -24.77 -43.07 8.54
CA PHE A 15 -23.35 -43.09 8.89
C PHE A 15 -22.43 -42.56 7.77
N GLY A 16 -21.28 -42.00 8.15
CA GLY A 16 -20.15 -41.76 7.24
C GLY A 16 -18.90 -41.37 8.04
N ALA A 17 -18.05 -42.35 8.32
CA ALA A 17 -16.85 -42.25 9.15
C ALA A 17 -15.68 -41.55 8.44
N LEU A 18 -14.89 -40.77 9.21
CA LEU A 18 -13.46 -40.58 8.94
C LEU A 18 -12.72 -40.53 10.27
N GLY A 19 -11.87 -41.53 10.48
CA GLY A 19 -11.10 -41.75 11.69
C GLY A 19 -9.84 -40.91 11.74
N LEU A 20 -9.61 -40.29 12.89
CA LEU A 20 -8.34 -39.73 13.33
C LEU A 20 -7.56 -40.85 14.03
N GLY A 21 -6.48 -41.33 13.41
CA GLY A 21 -5.57 -42.29 14.01
C GLY A 21 -4.44 -41.59 14.74
N LEU A 22 -4.53 -41.53 16.08
CA LEU A 22 -3.36 -41.43 16.96
C LEU A 22 -2.71 -42.81 17.04
N LEU A 23 -1.39 -42.88 16.83
CA LEU A 23 -0.55 -43.97 17.31
C LEU A 23 0.68 -43.38 17.99
N GLY A 24 0.77 -43.56 19.29
CA GLY A 24 2.04 -43.71 19.99
C GLY A 24 2.30 -45.20 20.25
N ALA A 25 3.56 -45.59 20.30
CA ALA A 25 4.07 -46.65 21.19
C ALA A 25 5.61 -46.77 21.06
N ASP A 26 6.26 -46.52 22.19
CA ASP A 26 7.24 -47.36 22.89
C ASP A 26 8.53 -47.90 22.25
N ALA A 27 9.55 -47.85 23.11
CA ALA A 27 10.91 -48.32 22.96
C ALA A 27 11.07 -49.83 23.22
N ALA A 28 12.00 -50.47 22.50
CA ALA A 28 13.18 -51.18 23.07
C ALA A 28 13.83 -52.15 22.04
N GLY A 29 15.11 -51.88 21.74
CA GLY A 29 16.24 -52.82 21.57
C GLY A 29 16.14 -54.07 20.69
N LEU A 30 17.02 -54.17 19.68
CA LEU A 30 18.19 -55.09 19.67
C LEU A 30 19.00 -54.90 18.37
N GLY A 31 20.30 -55.17 18.47
CA GLY A 31 21.33 -54.71 17.53
C GLY A 31 21.37 -55.36 16.15
N GLY A 32 22.01 -54.63 15.23
CA GLY A 32 22.37 -55.05 13.89
C GLY A 32 23.09 -53.91 13.19
N ASN A 33 24.41 -53.87 13.29
CA ASN A 33 25.26 -52.90 12.60
C ASN A 33 25.25 -53.20 11.10
N VAL A 34 24.35 -52.56 10.34
CA VAL A 34 24.33 -52.58 8.88
C VAL A 34 24.76 -51.20 8.40
N ILE A 35 25.93 -51.16 7.74
CA ILE A 35 26.48 -49.97 7.09
C ILE A 35 25.52 -49.58 5.95
N PRO A 36 24.84 -48.42 5.99
CA PRO A 36 23.98 -48.01 4.89
C PRO A 36 24.86 -47.55 3.72
N THR A 37 24.66 -48.18 2.57
CA THR A 37 25.21 -47.74 1.29
C THR A 37 24.50 -46.43 0.90
N PRO A 38 25.22 -45.33 0.63
CA PRO A 38 24.57 -44.07 0.24
C PRO A 38 23.94 -44.25 -1.15
N THR A 39 22.61 -44.35 -1.16
CA THR A 39 21.82 -44.32 -2.39
C THR A 39 21.62 -42.85 -2.73
N SER A 40 22.41 -42.33 -3.68
CA SER A 40 22.28 -40.98 -4.20
C SER A 40 20.99 -40.85 -5.01
N THR A 41 19.94 -40.33 -4.39
CA THR A 41 18.74 -39.86 -5.10
C THR A 41 19.16 -38.74 -6.04
N PRO A 42 18.87 -38.79 -7.35
CA PRO A 42 19.18 -37.68 -8.25
C PRO A 42 18.31 -36.48 -7.85
N THR A 43 18.94 -35.49 -7.21
CA THR A 43 18.35 -34.17 -6.99
C THR A 43 18.11 -33.55 -8.36
N ALA A 44 16.84 -33.40 -8.75
CA ALA A 44 16.49 -32.60 -9.91
C ALA A 44 16.94 -31.17 -9.64
N THR A 45 18.02 -30.74 -10.30
CA THR A 45 18.50 -29.36 -10.27
C THR A 45 17.40 -28.51 -10.90
N ALA A 46 16.58 -27.87 -10.08
CA ALA A 46 15.69 -26.81 -10.51
C ALA A 46 16.56 -25.77 -11.23
N THR A 47 16.31 -25.57 -12.53
CA THR A 47 17.00 -24.52 -13.27
C THR A 47 16.59 -23.20 -12.61
N PRO A 48 17.54 -22.35 -12.16
CA PRO A 48 17.20 -21.08 -11.55
C PRO A 48 16.28 -20.29 -12.48
N PRO A 49 15.26 -19.58 -11.94
CA PRO A 49 14.34 -18.81 -12.76
C PRO A 49 15.14 -17.89 -13.68
N ARG A 50 14.94 -18.06 -14.99
CA ARG A 50 15.61 -17.25 -16.01
C ARG A 50 15.16 -15.82 -15.79
N LEU A 51 16.10 -14.92 -15.45
CA LEU A 51 15.83 -13.49 -15.31
C LEU A 51 15.11 -13.00 -16.58
N PRO A 52 14.03 -12.21 -16.45
CA PRO A 52 13.24 -11.77 -17.58
C PRO A 52 14.13 -11.01 -18.57
N ALA A 53 14.04 -11.39 -19.85
CA ALA A 53 14.80 -10.73 -20.89
C ALA A 53 14.31 -9.27 -21.01
N PRO A 54 15.23 -8.30 -21.12
CA PRO A 54 14.86 -6.88 -21.21
C PRO A 54 14.05 -6.60 -22.49
N ALA A 55 13.17 -5.59 -22.43
CA ALA A 55 12.41 -5.13 -23.60
C ALA A 55 13.34 -4.56 -24.68
N TRP A 56 13.08 -4.92 -25.94
CA TRP A 56 13.86 -4.50 -27.12
C TRP A 56 13.02 -3.87 -28.24
N ARG A 57 11.74 -4.26 -28.37
CA ARG A 57 10.81 -3.71 -29.37
C ARG A 57 9.39 -3.65 -28.81
N ILE A 58 8.62 -2.64 -29.20
CA ILE A 58 7.20 -2.53 -28.87
C ILE A 58 6.34 -2.29 -30.11
N ASN A 59 5.15 -2.88 -30.15
CA ASN A 59 4.09 -2.57 -31.12
C ASN A 59 2.92 -1.93 -30.38
N LEU A 60 2.35 -0.87 -30.95
CA LEU A 60 1.27 -0.08 -30.33
C LEU A 60 0.02 -0.10 -31.21
N SER A 61 -1.14 -0.13 -30.58
CA SER A 61 -2.43 0.03 -31.26
C SER A 61 -3.45 0.69 -30.32
N ALA A 62 -4.38 1.45 -30.88
CA ALA A 62 -5.50 2.10 -30.19
C ALA A 62 -6.81 1.68 -30.86
N ALA A 63 -7.84 1.39 -30.07
CA ALA A 63 -9.17 1.03 -30.56
C ALA A 63 -10.28 1.58 -29.64
N PRO A 64 -11.11 2.54 -30.10
CA PRO A 64 -11.00 3.25 -31.38
C PRO A 64 -9.76 4.16 -31.43
N ASP A 65 -9.24 4.49 -32.61
CA ASP A 65 -8.14 5.44 -32.80
C ASP A 65 -8.60 6.92 -32.77
N GLU A 66 -9.91 7.12 -32.60
CA GLU A 66 -10.59 8.41 -32.47
C GLU A 66 -11.66 8.35 -31.37
N ILE A 67 -11.71 9.36 -30.50
CA ILE A 67 -12.69 9.48 -29.41
C ILE A 67 -13.25 10.91 -29.31
N VAL A 68 -14.40 11.05 -28.68
CA VAL A 68 -14.92 12.35 -28.25
C VAL A 68 -14.25 12.74 -26.93
N CYS A 69 -13.73 13.96 -26.83
CA CYS A 69 -12.96 14.39 -25.66
C CYS A 69 -13.82 14.96 -24.53
N ASP A 70 -14.88 14.24 -24.17
CA ASP A 70 -15.81 14.62 -23.11
C ASP A 70 -15.41 14.09 -21.72
N GLY A 71 -14.24 13.46 -21.60
CA GLY A 71 -13.80 12.79 -20.38
C GLY A 71 -14.58 11.51 -20.06
N GLN A 72 -15.48 11.05 -20.95
CA GLN A 72 -16.29 9.84 -20.77
C GLN A 72 -15.89 8.75 -21.78
N HIS A 73 -15.53 9.13 -23.01
CA HIS A 73 -15.05 8.18 -24.01
C HIS A 73 -13.58 7.82 -23.79
N ALA A 74 -13.25 6.56 -24.06
CA ALA A 74 -11.91 6.03 -23.95
C ALA A 74 -11.53 5.20 -25.18
N SER A 75 -10.24 5.22 -25.51
CA SER A 75 -9.59 4.38 -26.49
C SER A 75 -8.81 3.28 -25.77
N ARG A 76 -9.00 2.02 -26.18
CA ARG A 76 -8.19 0.92 -25.66
C ARG A 76 -6.83 0.90 -26.33
N VAL A 77 -5.80 1.25 -25.56
CA VAL A 77 -4.41 1.16 -25.98
C VAL A 77 -3.87 -0.23 -25.66
N THR A 78 -3.33 -0.92 -26.66
CA THR A 78 -2.69 -2.22 -26.53
C THR A 78 -1.22 -2.13 -26.93
N VAL A 79 -0.34 -2.58 -26.03
CA VAL A 79 1.11 -2.63 -26.21
C VAL A 79 1.54 -4.08 -26.28
N GLN A 80 2.29 -4.45 -27.30
CA GLN A 80 2.96 -5.75 -27.39
C GLN A 80 4.47 -5.56 -27.28
N VAL A 81 5.08 -6.15 -26.26
CA VAL A 81 6.50 -5.97 -25.92
C VAL A 81 7.27 -7.24 -26.25
N PHE A 82 8.40 -7.07 -26.96
CA PHE A 82 9.28 -8.15 -27.39
C PHE A 82 10.69 -7.97 -26.84
N GLY A 83 11.32 -9.09 -26.47
CA GLY A 83 12.74 -9.16 -26.10
C GLY A 83 13.66 -9.15 -27.33
N PRO A 84 15.00 -9.15 -27.11
CA PRO A 84 16.00 -9.08 -28.17
C PRO A 84 16.02 -10.30 -29.09
N ASP A 85 15.51 -11.44 -28.63
CA ASP A 85 15.33 -12.66 -29.41
C ASP A 85 14.06 -12.66 -30.28
N GLY A 86 13.26 -11.59 -30.20
CA GLY A 86 12.00 -11.45 -30.93
C GLY A 86 10.82 -12.16 -30.29
N ASN A 87 11.01 -12.82 -29.14
CA ASN A 87 9.93 -13.44 -28.38
C ASN A 87 9.20 -12.39 -27.53
N PRO A 88 7.92 -12.60 -27.18
CA PRO A 88 7.23 -11.76 -26.22
C PRO A 88 7.98 -11.74 -24.87
N VAL A 89 8.03 -10.59 -24.21
CA VAL A 89 8.62 -10.51 -22.86
C VAL A 89 7.80 -11.37 -21.88
N PRO A 90 8.42 -11.90 -20.80
CA PRO A 90 7.72 -12.71 -19.83
C PRO A 90 6.54 -12.00 -19.17
N ASP A 91 5.58 -12.79 -18.69
CA ASP A 91 4.45 -12.29 -17.93
C ASP A 91 4.90 -11.58 -16.66
N GLY A 92 4.17 -10.54 -16.26
CA GLY A 92 4.50 -9.73 -15.08
C GLY A 92 5.45 -8.57 -15.37
N THR A 93 5.92 -8.37 -16.61
CA THR A 93 6.77 -7.22 -16.95
C THR A 93 5.92 -5.93 -16.91
N PRO A 94 6.28 -4.91 -16.10
CA PRO A 94 5.48 -3.69 -16.00
C PRO A 94 5.61 -2.82 -17.27
N VAL A 95 4.50 -2.20 -17.66
CA VAL A 95 4.40 -1.19 -18.73
C VAL A 95 3.67 0.02 -18.15
N TYR A 96 4.30 1.18 -18.24
CA TYR A 96 3.80 2.44 -17.71
C TYR A 96 3.15 3.25 -18.82
N PHE A 97 2.02 3.89 -18.51
CA PHE A 97 1.21 4.70 -19.40
C PHE A 97 1.01 6.08 -18.79
N ALA A 98 1.10 7.12 -19.62
CA ALA A 98 0.77 8.48 -19.23
C ALA A 98 0.18 9.25 -20.42
N THR A 99 -0.70 10.22 -20.17
CA THR A 99 -1.11 11.17 -21.20
C THR A 99 -0.14 12.36 -21.22
N VAL A 100 0.32 12.76 -22.40
CA VAL A 100 1.18 13.94 -22.59
C VAL A 100 0.56 14.96 -23.54
N GLY A 101 0.84 16.24 -23.30
CA GLY A 101 0.40 17.38 -24.12
C GLY A 101 -1.02 17.89 -23.87
N ARG A 102 -1.95 17.02 -23.44
CA ARG A 102 -3.32 17.41 -23.05
C ARG A 102 -3.74 16.76 -21.73
N PRO A 103 -4.58 17.43 -20.93
CA PRO A 103 -5.24 16.80 -19.79
C PRO A 103 -6.06 15.60 -20.27
N GLY A 104 -5.83 14.45 -19.67
CA GLY A 104 -6.53 13.20 -19.98
C GLY A 104 -6.38 12.20 -18.85
N PHE A 105 -6.75 10.96 -19.12
CA PHE A 105 -6.61 9.85 -18.18
C PHE A 105 -6.12 8.60 -18.90
N VAL A 106 -5.47 7.72 -18.14
CA VAL A 106 -5.16 6.34 -18.50
C VAL A 106 -5.58 5.44 -17.34
N SER A 107 -6.21 4.30 -17.62
CA SER A 107 -6.64 3.37 -16.58
C SER A 107 -6.51 1.91 -17.05
N PRO A 108 -5.67 1.09 -16.39
CA PRO A 108 -4.70 1.48 -15.35
C PRO A 108 -3.47 2.23 -15.94
N PRO A 109 -2.75 3.07 -15.17
CA PRO A 109 -1.50 3.70 -15.62
C PRO A 109 -0.31 2.74 -15.61
N VAL A 110 -0.40 1.61 -14.91
CA VAL A 110 0.59 0.53 -14.97
C VAL A 110 -0.15 -0.77 -15.26
N ALA A 111 0.25 -1.47 -16.31
CA ALA A 111 -0.23 -2.81 -16.60
C ALA A 111 0.94 -3.78 -16.74
N THR A 112 0.77 -5.00 -16.27
CA THR A 112 1.76 -6.06 -16.47
C THR A 112 1.48 -6.82 -17.75
N THR A 113 2.54 -7.30 -18.40
CA THR A 113 2.40 -8.12 -19.60
C THR A 113 1.77 -9.47 -19.28
N HIS A 114 0.89 -9.93 -20.17
CA HIS A 114 0.44 -11.31 -20.26
C HIS A 114 0.58 -11.78 -21.71
N PHE A 115 1.40 -12.80 -21.94
CA PHE A 115 1.93 -13.19 -23.25
C PHE A 115 2.57 -12.01 -24.01
N GLY A 116 3.29 -11.15 -23.28
CA GLY A 116 3.92 -9.92 -23.79
C GLY A 116 2.95 -8.80 -24.17
N LEU A 117 1.66 -8.88 -23.80
CA LEU A 117 0.67 -7.85 -24.04
C LEU A 117 0.32 -7.09 -22.76
N ALA A 118 0.28 -5.76 -22.83
CA ALA A 118 -0.23 -4.88 -21.78
C ALA A 118 -1.31 -3.95 -22.36
N LYS A 119 -2.30 -3.56 -21.56
CA LYS A 119 -3.45 -2.76 -22.01
C LYS A 119 -3.81 -1.68 -21.01
N THR A 120 -4.26 -0.54 -21.52
CA THR A 120 -4.87 0.55 -20.75
C THR A 120 -6.02 1.15 -21.56
N ASP A 121 -7.02 1.72 -20.89
CA ASP A 121 -8.03 2.55 -21.52
C ASP A 121 -7.63 4.03 -21.32
N ALA A 122 -7.53 4.80 -22.40
CA ALA A 122 -7.04 6.17 -22.41
C ALA A 122 -8.09 7.14 -22.94
N GLY A 123 -8.32 8.25 -22.23
CA GLY A 123 -9.26 9.29 -22.62
C GLY A 123 -8.68 10.69 -22.44
N ALA A 124 -9.39 11.70 -22.94
CA ALA A 124 -8.97 13.10 -22.87
C ALA A 124 -10.13 14.00 -22.44
N TYR A 125 -9.78 15.06 -21.70
CA TYR A 125 -10.73 16.09 -21.28
C TYR A 125 -10.75 17.25 -22.29
N LEU A 126 -11.90 17.92 -22.41
CA LEU A 126 -11.98 19.16 -23.14
C LEU A 126 -11.17 20.24 -22.46
N ASN A 127 -10.16 20.72 -23.17
CA ASN A 127 -9.57 22.02 -22.89
C ASN A 127 -10.17 23.04 -23.88
N PRO A 128 -11.12 23.90 -23.46
CA PRO A 128 -11.77 24.86 -24.34
C PRO A 128 -10.81 25.96 -24.87
N GLN A 129 -9.61 26.09 -24.30
CA GLN A 129 -8.61 27.08 -24.71
C GLN A 129 -7.52 26.50 -25.64
N ALA A 130 -7.46 25.17 -25.84
CA ALA A 130 -6.40 24.55 -26.64
C ALA A 130 -6.90 24.11 -28.04
N PRO A 131 -6.16 24.42 -29.12
CA PRO A 131 -6.54 24.03 -30.49
C PRO A 131 -6.63 22.52 -30.62
N PHE A 132 -7.69 21.98 -31.24
CA PHE A 132 -7.96 20.54 -31.37
C PHE A 132 -6.74 19.79 -31.93
N GLU A 133 -5.98 19.21 -31.01
CA GLU A 133 -4.79 18.42 -31.30
C GLU A 133 -5.01 17.02 -30.72
N PRO A 134 -4.58 15.96 -31.43
CA PRO A 134 -4.64 14.61 -30.90
C PRO A 134 -3.87 14.54 -29.58
N PHE A 135 -4.44 13.88 -28.58
CA PHE A 135 -3.71 13.62 -27.35
C PHE A 135 -2.75 12.45 -27.55
N SER A 136 -1.66 12.48 -26.83
CA SER A 136 -0.59 11.50 -26.94
C SER A 136 -0.55 10.66 -25.69
N VAL A 137 -0.51 9.34 -25.84
CA VAL A 137 -0.25 8.38 -24.76
C VAL A 137 1.22 8.03 -24.84
N GLN A 138 1.99 8.39 -23.81
CA GLN A 138 3.36 7.96 -23.60
C GLN A 138 3.35 6.57 -22.97
N ILE A 139 4.20 5.69 -23.48
CA ILE A 139 4.37 4.31 -23.03
C ILE A 139 5.84 4.12 -22.69
N ASP A 140 6.13 3.64 -21.47
CA ASP A 140 7.48 3.34 -21.01
C ASP A 140 7.56 1.89 -20.49
N THR A 141 8.58 1.16 -20.93
CA THR A 141 8.93 -0.19 -20.43
C THR A 141 10.28 -0.21 -19.70
N SER A 142 10.67 0.91 -19.09
CA SER A 142 11.97 1.21 -18.43
C SER A 142 13.20 1.22 -19.35
N ARG A 143 13.03 0.92 -20.64
CA ARG A 143 14.11 0.77 -21.63
C ARG A 143 13.73 1.38 -22.98
N ILE A 144 12.44 1.39 -23.29
CA ILE A 144 11.89 1.90 -24.54
C ILE A 144 10.75 2.81 -24.17
N GLU A 145 10.84 4.01 -24.71
CA GLU A 145 9.79 5.01 -24.64
C GLU A 145 9.16 5.12 -26.03
N ALA A 146 7.85 5.16 -26.10
CA ALA A 146 7.13 5.47 -27.34
C ALA A 146 5.88 6.29 -27.06
N THR A 147 5.33 6.85 -28.13
CA THR A 147 4.15 7.70 -28.07
C THR A 147 3.13 7.23 -29.09
N LEU A 148 1.90 6.98 -28.64
CA LEU A 148 0.75 6.69 -29.48
C LEU A 148 -0.17 7.91 -29.53
N ARG A 149 -0.63 8.31 -30.72
CA ARG A 149 -1.59 9.41 -30.88
C ARG A 149 -2.99 8.86 -31.02
N VAL A 150 -3.95 9.44 -30.29
CA VAL A 150 -5.38 9.16 -30.42
C VAL A 150 -6.08 10.46 -30.82
N LEU A 151 -6.92 10.41 -31.85
CA LEU A 151 -7.60 11.59 -32.35
C LEU A 151 -8.73 11.99 -31.39
N CYS A 152 -8.82 13.31 -31.16
CA CYS A 152 -9.70 13.90 -30.17
C CYS A 152 -10.73 14.80 -30.87
N LEU A 153 -11.99 14.38 -30.86
CA LEU A 153 -13.09 15.13 -31.45
C LEU A 153 -13.80 16.03 -30.43
N PRO A 154 -14.24 17.24 -30.83
CA PRO A 154 -15.13 18.05 -30.02
C PRO A 154 -16.48 17.34 -29.79
N PRO A 155 -17.13 17.55 -28.63
CA PRO A 155 -18.54 17.22 -28.44
C PRO A 155 -19.38 17.89 -29.53
N GLY A 156 -20.23 17.12 -30.18
CA GLY A 156 -21.10 17.61 -31.27
C GLY A 156 -20.51 17.50 -32.67
N ALA A 157 -19.25 17.08 -32.84
CA ALA A 157 -18.71 16.73 -34.16
C ALA A 157 -19.36 15.44 -34.74
N GLY A 158 -20.01 14.63 -33.90
CA GLY A 158 -20.70 13.39 -34.27
C GLY A 158 -22.07 13.56 -34.95
N GLY A 159 -22.31 14.65 -35.69
CA GLY A 159 -23.56 14.89 -36.42
C GLY A 159 -23.78 13.98 -37.65
N CYS A 160 -22.94 12.97 -37.85
CA CYS A 160 -23.21 11.85 -38.74
C CYS A 160 -23.09 10.60 -37.89
N ASP A 161 -24.21 9.88 -37.72
CA ASP A 161 -24.25 8.59 -37.05
C ASP A 161 -23.11 7.70 -37.55
N VAL A 162 -22.05 7.56 -36.74
CA VAL A 162 -21.13 6.45 -36.90
C VAL A 162 -21.97 5.22 -36.57
N PRO A 163 -22.19 4.28 -37.50
CA PRO A 163 -23.01 3.12 -37.22
C PRO A 163 -22.38 2.42 -36.02
N SER A 164 -23.14 2.36 -34.92
CA SER A 164 -22.86 1.47 -33.80
C SER A 164 -22.49 0.11 -34.37
N SER A 165 -21.40 -0.46 -33.86
CA SER A 165 -20.82 -1.76 -34.21
C SER A 165 -21.83 -2.74 -34.84
N PRO A 166 -21.47 -3.45 -35.93
CA PRO A 166 -22.38 -4.42 -36.54
C PRO A 166 -22.91 -5.37 -35.47
N PRO A 167 -24.22 -5.70 -35.48
CA PRO A 167 -24.82 -6.54 -34.46
C PRO A 167 -24.01 -7.82 -34.37
N GLN A 168 -23.55 -8.15 -33.16
CA GLN A 168 -22.96 -9.47 -32.91
C GLN A 168 -24.01 -10.50 -33.30
N VAL A 169 -23.77 -11.17 -34.43
CA VAL A 169 -24.50 -12.35 -34.83
C VAL A 169 -24.22 -13.41 -33.78
N SER A 170 -25.17 -13.60 -32.87
CA SER A 170 -25.17 -14.76 -31.99
C SER A 170 -25.15 -16.02 -32.86
N PRO A 171 -24.30 -17.01 -32.57
CA PRO A 171 -24.34 -18.28 -33.28
C PRO A 171 -25.73 -18.91 -33.13
N PRO A 172 -26.26 -19.55 -34.18
CA PRO A 172 -27.63 -20.05 -34.18
C PRO A 172 -27.80 -21.14 -33.11
N ASP A 173 -28.74 -20.89 -32.21
CA ASP A 173 -29.26 -21.85 -31.24
C ASP A 173 -29.96 -22.99 -32.00
N VAL A 174 -29.37 -24.18 -31.97
CA VAL A 174 -29.94 -25.39 -32.57
C VAL A 174 -30.78 -26.08 -31.50
N SER A 175 -32.08 -25.77 -31.49
CA SER A 175 -33.10 -26.58 -30.80
C SER A 175 -34.14 -27.13 -31.79
N PRO A 176 -34.64 -28.39 -31.62
CA PRO A 176 -35.41 -29.11 -32.63
C PRO A 176 -36.89 -28.68 -32.70
N PRO A 177 -37.60 -28.99 -33.80
CA PRO A 177 -38.82 -28.31 -34.19
C PRO A 177 -40.05 -28.78 -33.39
N GLN A 178 -40.83 -27.85 -32.85
CA GLN A 178 -42.22 -28.09 -32.49
C GLN A 178 -43.15 -27.67 -33.63
N GLN A 179 -43.96 -28.63 -34.07
CA GLN A 179 -45.08 -28.49 -34.99
C GLN A 179 -46.15 -27.56 -34.42
N SER A 180 -46.66 -26.64 -35.24
CA SER A 180 -48.02 -26.12 -35.09
C SER A 180 -48.62 -25.63 -36.42
N SER A 181 -49.94 -25.62 -36.42
CA SER A 181 -50.91 -25.85 -37.50
C SER A 181 -51.28 -24.63 -38.38
N PRO A 182 -52.09 -24.80 -39.45
CA PRO A 182 -52.40 -23.78 -40.47
C PRO A 182 -53.44 -22.70 -40.06
N PRO A 183 -53.66 -21.67 -40.89
CA PRO A 183 -54.09 -20.33 -40.48
C PRO A 183 -55.62 -20.12 -40.52
N GLN A 184 -56.08 -19.08 -39.82
CA GLN A 184 -57.38 -18.44 -40.07
C GLN A 184 -57.26 -16.93 -40.29
N PRO A 185 -58.20 -16.30 -41.03
CA PRO A 185 -57.95 -15.06 -41.75
C PRO A 185 -58.59 -13.80 -41.12
N THR A 186 -57.90 -12.68 -41.37
CA THR A 186 -58.32 -11.26 -41.48
C THR A 186 -59.57 -10.73 -40.76
N CYS A 187 -59.37 -9.62 -40.05
CA CYS A 187 -60.29 -8.47 -40.05
C CYS A 187 -59.48 -7.15 -39.99
N VAL A 188 -59.79 -6.26 -40.93
CA VAL A 188 -59.27 -4.89 -41.12
C VAL A 188 -60.08 -3.91 -40.25
N PRO A 189 -59.46 -2.87 -39.67
CA PRO A 189 -60.15 -1.61 -39.40
C PRO A 189 -59.52 -0.41 -40.12
N PRO A 190 -60.27 0.71 -40.22
CA PRO A 190 -60.14 1.68 -41.30
C PRO A 190 -59.20 2.86 -41.01
N GLN A 191 -58.92 3.55 -42.12
CA GLN A 191 -58.00 4.66 -42.34
C GLN A 191 -58.21 5.90 -41.46
N SER A 192 -57.09 6.58 -41.17
CA SER A 192 -57.01 7.98 -40.72
C SER A 192 -56.18 8.79 -41.74
N PRO A 193 -56.44 10.11 -41.91
CA PRO A 193 -56.05 10.87 -43.12
C PRO A 193 -54.80 11.79 -42.86
N PRO A 194 -54.39 12.67 -43.81
CA PRO A 194 -53.16 12.53 -44.58
C PRO A 194 -51.98 13.42 -44.10
N GLU A 195 -50.79 13.04 -44.56
CA GLU A 195 -49.51 13.75 -44.46
C GLU A 195 -49.53 15.20 -44.98
N CYS A 196 -48.81 16.06 -44.27
CA CYS A 196 -48.35 17.35 -44.77
C CYS A 196 -47.06 17.19 -45.58
N VAL A 197 -47.11 17.58 -46.85
CA VAL A 197 -45.99 17.72 -47.79
C VAL A 197 -45.23 19.02 -47.50
N PRO A 198 -43.88 19.04 -47.42
CA PRO A 198 -43.10 20.25 -47.59
C PRO A 198 -42.76 20.51 -49.07
N PRO A 199 -42.71 21.79 -49.51
CA PRO A 199 -42.68 22.16 -50.92
C PRO A 199 -41.29 22.08 -51.57
N ALA A 200 -41.37 22.00 -52.90
CA ALA A 200 -40.32 21.82 -53.88
C ALA A 200 -39.19 22.87 -53.88
N SER A 201 -37.98 22.39 -54.16
CA SER A 201 -36.83 23.17 -54.60
C SER A 201 -37.01 23.67 -56.05
N PRO A 202 -36.61 24.91 -56.39
CA PRO A 202 -36.63 25.43 -57.75
C PRO A 202 -35.40 25.00 -58.58
N PRO A 203 -35.46 25.13 -59.92
CA PRO A 203 -34.61 24.37 -60.84
C PRO A 203 -33.26 25.03 -61.15
N GLN A 204 -32.39 24.14 -61.62
CA GLN A 204 -31.05 24.34 -62.13
C GLN A 204 -30.96 25.45 -63.19
N ASN A 205 -29.86 26.20 -63.14
CA ASN A 205 -29.37 26.92 -64.31
C ASN A 205 -27.90 26.60 -64.58
N VAL A 206 -27.62 26.59 -65.88
CA VAL A 206 -26.53 25.97 -66.63
C VAL A 206 -25.26 26.84 -66.55
N SER A 207 -24.07 26.20 -66.51
CA SER A 207 -22.82 26.79 -67.04
C SER A 207 -21.69 25.75 -67.27
N PRO A 208 -20.71 26.07 -68.13
CA PRO A 208 -20.16 25.16 -69.17
C PRO A 208 -18.73 24.63 -68.88
N PRO A 209 -18.08 23.86 -69.80
CA PRO A 209 -17.06 22.89 -69.44
C PRO A 209 -15.59 23.29 -69.75
N CYS A 210 -14.70 22.42 -69.26
CA CYS A 210 -13.32 22.14 -69.70
C CYS A 210 -12.19 23.04 -69.19
N ARG A 211 -11.30 22.46 -68.34
CA ARG A 211 -9.95 21.95 -68.69
C ARG A 211 -9.13 21.72 -67.41
N THR A 212 -8.64 20.51 -67.21
CA THR A 212 -7.60 20.18 -66.21
C THR A 212 -6.35 19.69 -66.94
N PRO A 213 -5.14 20.17 -66.58
CA PRO A 213 -3.89 19.49 -66.87
C PRO A 213 -3.45 18.65 -65.67
N THR A 214 -3.19 17.38 -65.93
CA THR A 214 -2.49 16.43 -65.05
C THR A 214 -0.99 16.72 -65.03
N PRO A 215 -0.33 16.68 -63.86
CA PRO A 215 1.09 16.37 -63.80
C PRO A 215 1.33 14.99 -63.17
N THR A 216 1.99 14.14 -63.95
CA THR A 216 2.58 12.86 -63.55
C THR A 216 3.94 13.09 -62.88
N PRO A 217 4.30 12.41 -61.78
CA PRO A 217 5.70 12.23 -61.41
C PRO A 217 6.24 10.90 -61.92
N GLN A 218 7.26 10.96 -62.78
CA GLN A 218 8.14 9.82 -63.11
C GLN A 218 9.10 9.57 -61.95
N PHE A 219 9.12 8.34 -61.43
CA PHE A 219 10.25 7.80 -60.68
C PHE A 219 10.93 6.72 -61.52
N SER A 220 12.19 6.96 -61.87
CA SER A 220 13.08 5.98 -62.49
C SER A 220 13.76 5.13 -61.41
N PRO A 221 13.91 3.80 -61.60
CA PRO A 221 14.67 2.95 -60.69
C PRO A 221 16.19 3.05 -60.93
N PRO A 222 17.04 2.94 -59.90
CA PRO A 222 18.49 2.88 -60.08
C PRO A 222 18.95 1.46 -60.50
N PRO A 223 20.08 1.35 -61.22
CA PRO A 223 20.57 0.10 -61.80
C PRO A 223 21.32 -0.78 -60.78
N CYS A 224 21.21 -2.09 -60.98
CA CYS A 224 21.94 -3.12 -60.24
C CYS A 224 23.41 -3.23 -60.68
N GLY A 225 24.31 -3.41 -59.70
CA GLY A 225 25.41 -4.38 -59.78
C GLY A 225 26.84 -3.84 -59.92
N VAL A 226 27.65 -3.96 -58.87
CA VAL A 226 29.11 -4.26 -58.90
C VAL A 226 29.50 -4.95 -57.56
N PRO A 227 30.35 -6.00 -57.55
CA PRO A 227 30.63 -6.81 -56.35
C PRO A 227 31.67 -6.19 -55.39
N SER A 228 31.47 -6.42 -54.09
CA SER A 228 32.39 -6.01 -53.01
C SER A 228 33.65 -6.90 -52.93
N PRO A 229 34.83 -6.34 -52.66
CA PRO A 229 36.05 -7.11 -52.36
C PRO A 229 36.09 -7.60 -50.90
N PRO A 230 36.87 -8.66 -50.59
CA PRO A 230 36.89 -9.28 -49.27
C PRO A 230 37.70 -8.42 -48.28
N LEU A 231 37.09 -8.06 -47.15
CA LEU A 231 37.82 -7.45 -46.03
C LEU A 231 38.43 -8.56 -45.16
N GLY A 232 39.74 -8.49 -45.02
CA GLY A 232 40.55 -9.40 -44.23
C GLY A 232 40.34 -9.25 -42.72
N THR A 233 40.47 -10.39 -42.05
CA THR A 233 40.67 -10.58 -40.61
C THR A 233 42.01 -10.00 -40.15
N PRO A 234 42.06 -9.22 -39.06
CA PRO A 234 43.26 -9.11 -38.26
C PRO A 234 43.18 -10.04 -37.05
N ASP A 235 44.12 -10.98 -37.02
CA ASP A 235 44.53 -11.72 -35.83
C ASP A 235 44.99 -10.74 -34.74
N CYS A 236 44.42 -10.84 -33.54
CA CYS A 236 45.08 -10.37 -32.32
C CYS A 236 45.14 -11.51 -31.32
N ALA A 237 46.39 -11.90 -31.08
CA ALA A 237 46.83 -12.96 -30.20
C ALA A 237 46.43 -12.72 -28.73
N THR A 238 46.08 -13.82 -28.10
CA THR A 238 46.05 -14.04 -26.66
C THR A 238 47.41 -13.75 -26.02
N SER A 239 47.44 -12.83 -25.05
CA SER A 239 48.52 -12.77 -24.05
C SER A 239 47.92 -12.75 -22.64
N THR A 240 48.10 -13.88 -21.96
CA THR A 240 47.97 -14.08 -20.53
C THR A 240 48.96 -13.21 -19.75
N PRO A 241 48.58 -12.58 -18.62
CA PRO A 241 49.55 -12.16 -17.63
C PRO A 241 49.56 -13.12 -16.43
N THR A 242 50.67 -13.84 -16.29
CA THR A 242 51.12 -14.54 -15.07
C THR A 242 51.75 -13.50 -14.12
N PRO A 243 51.67 -13.68 -12.78
CA PRO A 243 51.85 -12.59 -11.83
C PRO A 243 53.30 -12.38 -11.41
N CYS A 244 53.71 -11.13 -11.29
CA CYS A 244 54.94 -10.73 -10.60
C CYS A 244 54.58 -9.76 -9.48
N GLY A 245 54.93 -10.15 -8.26
CA GLY A 245 54.88 -9.28 -7.10
C GLY A 245 56.09 -8.35 -7.01
N VAL A 246 56.23 -7.87 -5.78
CA VAL A 246 57.30 -7.10 -5.12
C VAL A 246 57.41 -5.58 -5.30
N THR A 247 57.33 -4.97 -4.11
CA THR A 247 58.10 -3.86 -3.54
C THR A 247 57.63 -2.42 -3.76
N SER A 248 57.12 -1.86 -2.66
CA SER A 248 56.95 -0.45 -2.36
C SER A 248 58.29 0.32 -2.35
N PRO A 249 58.30 1.58 -2.81
CA PRO A 249 59.27 2.57 -2.37
C PRO A 249 58.60 3.80 -1.69
N PRO A 250 59.38 4.64 -0.99
CA PRO A 250 58.90 5.50 0.09
C PRO A 250 58.39 6.86 -0.40
N PHE A 251 57.49 7.44 0.41
CA PHE A 251 56.98 8.81 0.26
C PHE A 251 58.11 9.84 0.44
N GLY A 252 58.44 10.53 -0.65
CA GLY A 252 59.15 11.80 -0.66
C GLY A 252 58.15 12.95 -0.82
N THR A 253 58.24 13.94 0.06
CA THR A 253 57.52 15.21 0.02
C THR A 253 57.95 16.08 -1.17
N PRO A 254 57.03 16.78 -1.86
CA PRO A 254 57.35 17.92 -2.72
C PRO A 254 56.97 19.26 -2.08
N PRO A 255 57.54 20.38 -2.58
CA PRO A 255 57.72 21.63 -1.83
C PRO A 255 56.57 22.63 -1.97
N CYS A 256 56.54 23.54 -1.01
CA CYS A 256 55.63 24.68 -0.88
C CYS A 256 55.61 25.59 -2.11
N GLY A 257 54.42 25.80 -2.68
CA GLY A 257 54.09 26.94 -3.54
C GLY A 257 53.02 27.78 -2.85
N GLY A 258 53.38 28.99 -2.46
CA GLY A 258 52.50 29.92 -1.75
C GLY A 258 51.47 30.56 -2.68
N VAL A 259 50.28 30.77 -2.13
CA VAL A 259 49.32 31.75 -2.64
C VAL A 259 48.74 32.47 -1.41
N ASP A 260 48.99 33.77 -1.33
CA ASP A 260 48.45 34.67 -0.31
C ASP A 260 46.93 34.78 -0.44
N VAL A 261 46.20 34.42 0.62
CA VAL A 261 44.81 34.81 0.83
C VAL A 261 44.75 35.66 2.08
N CYS A 262 44.45 36.95 1.90
CA CYS A 262 44.15 37.90 2.97
C CYS A 262 42.91 37.44 3.74
N LEU A 263 43.09 37.04 5.00
CA LEU A 263 42.01 36.91 5.97
C LEU A 263 42.00 38.15 6.88
N ILE A 264 40.86 38.83 6.90
CA ILE A 264 40.54 39.93 7.81
C ILE A 264 40.30 39.34 9.22
N PRO A 265 40.89 39.88 10.30
CA PRO A 265 40.70 39.34 11.65
C PRO A 265 39.35 39.76 12.24
N ILE A 266 38.61 38.78 12.75
CA ILE A 266 37.41 38.97 13.59
C ILE A 266 37.88 39.25 15.04
N PRO A 267 37.33 40.27 15.75
CA PRO A 267 37.72 40.56 17.12
C PRO A 267 37.14 39.54 18.14
N PRO A 268 37.83 39.30 19.28
CA PRO A 268 37.40 38.34 20.29
C PRO A 268 36.20 38.85 21.11
N PHE A 269 35.24 37.96 21.35
CA PHE A 269 34.12 38.18 22.26
C PHE A 269 34.59 38.20 23.73
N PRO A 270 33.97 39.03 24.60
CA PRO A 270 34.29 39.08 26.03
C PRO A 270 33.66 37.90 26.80
N PRO A 271 34.26 37.46 27.91
CA PRO A 271 33.75 36.35 28.71
C PRO A 271 32.55 36.77 29.58
N LEU A 272 31.53 35.89 29.64
CA LEU A 272 30.40 35.98 30.55
C LEU A 272 30.80 35.61 31.99
N PRO A 273 30.25 36.28 33.01
CA PRO A 273 30.59 36.03 34.41
C PRO A 273 29.81 34.84 34.98
N CYS A 274 30.52 33.93 35.65
CA CYS A 274 29.95 32.95 36.56
C CYS A 274 30.20 33.43 37.99
N ASP A 275 29.13 33.69 38.74
CA ASP A 275 29.16 33.78 40.19
C ASP A 275 27.81 33.33 40.75
N THR A 276 27.80 32.20 41.48
CA THR A 276 27.13 32.08 42.79
C THR A 276 27.53 30.76 43.48
N PRO A 277 27.58 30.73 44.82
CA PRO A 277 28.56 29.93 45.55
C PRO A 277 28.04 28.58 46.06
N THR A 278 28.95 27.62 46.06
CA THR A 278 28.90 26.33 46.78
C THR A 278 29.02 26.55 48.30
N PRO A 279 28.14 25.97 49.15
CA PRO A 279 28.38 25.94 50.58
C PRO A 279 29.25 24.74 50.99
N THR A 280 30.28 25.05 51.78
CA THR A 280 31.19 24.14 52.50
C THR A 280 30.45 23.27 53.54
N PRO A 281 30.76 21.97 53.69
CA PRO A 281 30.17 21.14 54.74
C PRO A 281 30.90 21.33 56.08
N THR A 282 30.11 21.48 57.15
CA THR A 282 30.55 21.42 58.55
C THR A 282 30.40 19.98 59.07
N PRO A 283 31.38 19.41 59.80
CA PRO A 283 31.29 18.04 60.30
C PRO A 283 30.44 17.97 61.58
N GLY A 284 29.31 17.28 61.50
CA GLY A 284 28.38 17.04 62.62
C GLY A 284 28.21 15.55 62.89
N ILE A 285 28.62 15.18 64.11
CA ILE A 285 28.58 13.91 64.84
C ILE A 285 27.41 12.97 64.50
N ALA A 286 27.76 11.69 64.33
CA ALA A 286 26.88 10.54 64.18
C ALA A 286 25.98 10.30 65.40
N THR A 287 24.68 10.13 65.17
CA THR A 287 23.85 9.19 65.93
C THR A 287 22.88 8.48 64.99
N ASP A 288 22.90 7.17 65.15
CA ASP A 288 22.28 6.11 64.38
C ASP A 288 20.83 5.91 64.87
N ILE A 289 19.84 6.18 64.02
CA ILE A 289 18.45 5.71 64.21
C ILE A 289 17.88 5.33 62.84
N CYS A 290 17.85 4.03 62.58
CA CYS A 290 17.11 3.43 61.47
C CYS A 290 15.59 3.49 61.74
N LEU A 291 14.87 4.31 60.98
CA LEU A 291 13.44 4.15 60.74
C LEU A 291 13.19 4.15 59.22
N PRO A 292 12.49 3.15 58.65
CA PRO A 292 12.16 3.14 57.23
C PRO A 292 11.02 4.14 56.94
N PRO A 293 11.13 5.00 55.91
CA PRO A 293 10.01 5.84 55.51
C PRO A 293 9.05 5.08 54.58
N PRO A 294 7.72 5.25 54.73
CA PRO A 294 6.73 4.82 53.74
C PRO A 294 6.51 5.94 52.73
N PHE A 295 7.32 6.00 51.67
CA PHE A 295 6.99 6.84 50.52
C PHE A 295 6.95 5.96 49.28
N GLY A 296 5.73 5.71 48.79
CA GLY A 296 5.51 5.26 47.43
C GLY A 296 6.15 6.29 46.50
N THR A 297 7.09 5.83 45.69
CA THR A 297 7.66 6.60 44.59
C THR A 297 6.52 6.93 43.64
N LEU A 298 6.06 8.18 43.67
CA LEU A 298 5.21 8.73 42.61
C LEU A 298 5.93 8.48 41.29
N PRO A 299 5.29 7.86 40.28
CA PRO A 299 5.90 7.68 38.97
C PRO A 299 6.29 9.07 38.46
N CYS A 300 7.55 9.21 38.06
CA CYS A 300 8.00 10.44 37.40
C CYS A 300 7.12 10.64 36.17
N ASP A 301 6.36 11.73 36.14
CA ASP A 301 5.59 12.13 34.97
C ASP A 301 6.56 12.15 33.79
N THR A 302 6.31 11.25 32.83
CA THR A 302 7.10 11.20 31.60
C THR A 302 6.84 12.54 30.90
N PRO A 303 7.87 13.31 30.53
CA PRO A 303 7.68 14.63 29.96
C PRO A 303 6.80 14.50 28.71
N THR A 304 5.65 15.19 28.72
CA THR A 304 4.78 15.27 27.54
C THR A 304 5.62 15.84 26.39
N PRO A 305 5.67 15.18 25.22
CA PRO A 305 6.40 15.71 24.08
C PRO A 305 5.91 17.14 23.80
N THR A 306 6.86 18.07 23.64
CA THR A 306 6.54 19.44 23.27
C THR A 306 6.38 19.48 21.75
N PRO A 307 5.26 20.00 21.23
CA PRO A 307 5.01 20.02 19.79
C PRO A 307 6.12 20.80 19.08
N THR A 308 6.47 20.36 17.87
CA THR A 308 7.52 21.01 17.08
C THR A 308 7.03 22.38 16.63
N PRO A 309 7.82 23.47 16.82
CA PRO A 309 7.42 24.78 16.35
C PRO A 309 7.20 24.78 14.84
N ALA A 310 6.00 25.18 14.40
CA ALA A 310 5.66 25.27 12.98
C ALA A 310 6.50 26.36 12.28
N PRO A 311 7.06 26.08 11.08
CA PRO A 311 7.66 27.10 10.23
C PRO A 311 6.66 28.19 9.87
N ALA A 312 7.14 29.42 9.64
CA ALA A 312 6.29 30.50 9.14
C ALA A 312 5.84 30.22 7.70
N GLY A 313 4.57 30.54 7.39
CA GLY A 313 3.99 30.33 6.06
C GLY A 313 3.46 28.91 5.84
N ILE A 314 3.34 28.51 4.58
CA ILE A 314 2.93 27.16 4.18
C ILE A 314 4.12 26.21 4.41
N PHE A 315 3.86 24.98 4.87
CA PHE A 315 4.86 23.94 5.07
C PHE A 315 4.25 22.55 4.87
N TRP A 316 5.09 21.56 4.56
CA TRP A 316 4.74 20.15 4.55
C TRP A 316 5.25 19.50 5.83
N ALA A 317 4.48 18.57 6.39
CA ALA A 317 4.91 17.81 7.57
C ALA A 317 4.37 16.38 7.55
N ILE A 318 5.09 15.49 8.21
CA ILE A 318 4.56 14.18 8.63
C ILE A 318 4.23 14.28 10.12
N ASP A 319 3.01 13.92 10.48
CA ASP A 319 2.55 13.79 11.87
C ASP A 319 2.53 12.32 12.27
N CYS A 320 3.40 11.91 13.17
CA CYS A 320 3.53 10.50 13.57
C CYS A 320 2.59 10.07 14.70
N ASP A 321 1.80 10.99 15.28
CA ASP A 321 0.81 10.66 16.31
C ASP A 321 -0.47 11.49 16.14
N LEU A 322 -1.37 10.96 15.32
CA LEU A 322 -2.67 11.56 15.03
C LEU A 322 -3.61 11.67 16.25
N SER A 323 -3.26 11.06 17.39
CA SER A 323 -4.04 11.15 18.62
C SER A 323 -3.68 12.35 19.50
N THR A 324 -2.49 12.91 19.29
CA THR A 324 -2.01 14.09 20.00
C THR A 324 -2.37 15.36 19.21
N ALA A 325 -2.81 16.40 19.90
CA ALA A 325 -3.18 17.65 19.24
C ALA A 325 -1.93 18.43 18.81
N GLY A 326 -1.72 18.57 17.50
CA GLY A 326 -0.59 19.28 16.94
C GLY A 326 0.00 18.53 15.76
N ILE A 327 1.25 18.85 15.41
CA ILE A 327 2.05 18.06 14.48
C ILE A 327 3.19 17.46 15.29
N GLU A 328 3.19 16.16 15.45
CA GLU A 328 4.23 15.43 16.15
C GLU A 328 5.28 14.95 15.15
N SER A 329 6.44 15.62 15.14
CA SER A 329 7.58 15.21 14.29
C SER A 329 8.46 14.14 14.94
N GLN A 330 8.16 13.75 16.19
CA GLN A 330 8.86 12.71 16.90
C GLN A 330 7.92 11.97 17.85
N CYS A 331 7.80 10.65 17.66
CA CYS A 331 6.89 9.82 18.43
C CYS A 331 7.61 8.61 19.01
N GLU A 332 7.12 8.11 20.15
CA GLU A 332 7.52 6.82 20.71
C GLU A 332 6.39 5.83 20.51
N VAL A 333 6.68 4.75 19.80
CA VAL A 333 5.68 3.73 19.49
C VAL A 333 6.11 2.40 20.10
N PRO A 334 5.37 1.86 21.07
CA PRO A 334 5.67 0.55 21.62
C PRO A 334 5.55 -0.53 20.55
N LEU A 335 6.55 -1.40 20.45
CA LEU A 335 6.45 -2.63 19.66
C LEU A 335 5.23 -3.45 20.12
N GLY A 336 4.60 -4.17 19.19
CA GLY A 336 3.42 -4.99 19.50
C GLY A 336 2.08 -4.23 19.49
N THR A 337 2.07 -2.93 19.18
CA THR A 337 0.84 -2.15 18.91
C THR A 337 0.10 -2.60 17.65
N GLY A 338 0.76 -3.34 16.76
CA GLY A 338 0.18 -3.97 15.57
C GLY A 338 0.33 -3.12 14.30
N SER A 339 -0.05 -1.85 14.37
CA SER A 339 0.07 -0.89 13.26
C SER A 339 0.33 0.53 13.77
N LEU A 340 0.76 1.40 12.84
CA LEU A 340 0.98 2.83 13.03
C LEU A 340 0.34 3.59 11.87
N ASP A 341 -0.41 4.62 12.19
CA ASP A 341 -0.92 5.57 11.22
C ASP A 341 -0.13 6.87 11.33
N VAL A 342 0.35 7.40 10.21
CA VAL A 342 0.95 8.73 10.14
C VAL A 342 0.14 9.63 9.21
N GLY A 343 0.05 10.92 9.53
CA GLY A 343 -0.61 11.90 8.69
C GLY A 343 0.38 12.65 7.81
N VAL A 344 0.02 12.89 6.55
CA VAL A 344 0.69 13.89 5.71
C VAL A 344 -0.09 15.19 5.84
N ILE A 345 0.54 16.20 6.42
CA ILE A 345 -0.08 17.48 6.76
C ILE A 345 0.48 18.57 5.85
N LEU A 346 -0.43 19.32 5.22
CA LEU A 346 -0.10 20.63 4.66
C LEU A 346 -0.42 21.67 5.73
N GLY A 347 0.60 22.24 6.34
CA GLY A 347 0.50 23.25 7.39
C GLY A 347 0.54 24.67 6.83
N ASN A 348 0.00 25.62 7.60
CA ASN A 348 0.08 27.04 7.28
C ASN A 348 0.09 27.90 8.54
N ALA A 349 1.25 28.43 8.91
CA ALA A 349 1.38 29.38 10.01
C ALA A 349 1.26 30.85 9.54
N GLY A 350 0.88 31.07 8.27
CA GLY A 350 0.68 32.39 7.69
C GLY A 350 -0.73 32.94 7.89
N ALA A 351 -0.91 34.22 7.54
CA ALA A 351 -2.22 34.89 7.59
C ALA A 351 -3.09 34.64 6.35
N LEU A 352 -2.50 34.15 5.25
CA LEU A 352 -3.25 33.81 4.03
C LEU A 352 -3.93 32.47 4.22
N THR A 353 -5.15 32.31 3.73
CA THR A 353 -5.89 31.03 3.79
C THR A 353 -6.26 30.59 2.38
N PRO A 354 -5.28 30.09 1.59
CA PRO A 354 -5.52 29.69 0.22
C PRO A 354 -6.41 28.45 0.16
N HIS A 355 -7.17 28.33 -0.94
CA HIS A 355 -7.88 27.10 -1.26
C HIS A 355 -6.91 26.13 -1.95
N VAL A 356 -6.94 24.86 -1.54
CA VAL A 356 -6.12 23.80 -2.13
C VAL A 356 -6.91 23.09 -3.22
N ALA A 357 -6.40 23.04 -4.44
CA ALA A 357 -7.06 22.38 -5.57
C ALA A 357 -6.33 21.15 -6.07
N ALA A 358 -5.01 21.11 -5.93
CA ALA A 358 -4.23 19.94 -6.28
C ALA A 358 -3.02 19.80 -5.35
N PHE A 359 -2.58 18.56 -5.18
CA PHE A 359 -1.36 18.25 -4.46
C PHE A 359 -0.77 16.91 -4.91
N ASN A 360 0.51 16.72 -4.65
CA ASN A 360 1.18 15.44 -4.73
C ASN A 360 2.30 15.35 -3.69
N PHE A 361 2.69 14.13 -3.31
CA PHE A 361 3.85 13.87 -2.44
C PHE A 361 4.28 12.40 -2.51
N VAL A 362 5.51 12.14 -2.08
CA VAL A 362 6.05 10.81 -1.77
C VAL A 362 6.48 10.78 -0.30
N VAL A 363 5.99 9.82 0.47
CA VAL A 363 6.53 9.49 1.80
C VAL A 363 7.55 8.37 1.65
N HIS A 364 8.79 8.63 2.05
CA HIS A 364 9.87 7.66 2.05
C HIS A 364 10.05 7.03 3.43
N ASP A 365 10.15 5.70 3.44
CA ASP A 365 10.50 4.88 4.57
C ASP A 365 11.84 4.17 4.30
N PRO A 366 12.91 4.45 5.06
CA PRO A 366 14.20 3.83 4.83
C PRO A 366 14.36 2.42 5.46
N ASP A 367 13.40 1.92 6.25
CA ASP A 367 13.55 0.65 6.99
C ASP A 367 12.23 -0.13 7.11
N THR A 368 11.89 -0.86 6.04
CA THR A 368 10.73 -1.77 5.99
C THR A 368 10.83 -2.97 6.94
N GLY A 369 12.02 -3.24 7.49
CA GLY A 369 12.18 -4.22 8.57
C GLY A 369 11.55 -3.78 9.88
N ARG A 370 11.25 -2.48 10.01
CA ARG A 370 10.62 -1.86 11.18
C ARG A 370 9.22 -1.37 10.89
N LEU A 371 9.01 -0.76 9.74
CA LEU A 371 7.73 -0.18 9.31
C LEU A 371 7.39 -0.72 7.93
N ASP A 372 6.45 -1.64 7.83
CA ASP A 372 6.05 -2.20 6.54
C ASP A 372 4.76 -1.52 6.10
N PRO A 373 4.76 -0.69 5.03
CA PRO A 373 3.55 -0.02 4.56
C PRO A 373 2.42 -1.04 4.40
N ALA A 374 1.31 -0.81 5.10
CA ALA A 374 0.20 -1.74 5.06
C ALA A 374 -0.41 -1.77 3.64
N PRO A 375 -0.85 -2.95 3.15
CA PRO A 375 -1.78 -2.96 2.04
C PRO A 375 -3.01 -2.14 2.47
N GLY A 376 -3.38 -1.13 1.69
CA GLY A 376 -4.48 -0.20 2.03
C GLY A 376 -5.84 -0.89 2.26
N LEU A 377 -6.87 -0.09 2.53
CA LEU A 377 -8.22 -0.56 2.88
C LEU A 377 -9.03 -1.14 1.70
N ASP A 378 -8.57 -1.00 0.46
CA ASP A 378 -9.19 -1.57 -0.73
C ASP A 378 -8.59 -2.93 -1.13
N LEU A 379 -9.36 -3.69 -1.94
CA LEU A 379 -8.93 -5.02 -2.39
C LEU A 379 -7.81 -4.96 -3.44
N ASP A 380 -7.58 -3.81 -4.07
CA ASP A 380 -6.56 -3.58 -5.10
C ASP A 380 -5.30 -2.87 -4.58
N ARG A 381 -5.21 -2.64 -3.26
CA ARG A 381 -4.04 -2.12 -2.55
C ARG A 381 -3.64 -0.71 -3.00
N ASN A 382 -4.60 0.07 -3.49
CA ASN A 382 -4.37 1.40 -4.04
C ASN A 382 -4.66 2.56 -3.03
N SER A 383 -4.92 2.21 -1.76
CA SER A 383 -5.30 3.15 -0.69
C SER A 383 -4.22 3.35 0.40
N ASN A 384 -2.94 3.48 0.06
CA ASN A 384 -1.90 3.83 1.05
C ASN A 384 -0.74 4.63 0.40
N PRO A 385 -0.82 5.97 0.33
CA PRO A 385 -1.57 6.85 1.22
C PRO A 385 -3.09 6.85 0.98
N ASP A 386 -3.88 6.87 2.06
CA ASP A 386 -5.33 6.89 2.06
C ASP A 386 -5.89 8.32 2.14
N LEU A 387 -6.69 8.70 1.15
CA LEU A 387 -7.39 9.98 1.10
C LEU A 387 -8.72 9.98 1.88
N ASP A 388 -9.37 8.84 2.04
CA ASP A 388 -10.69 8.75 2.69
C ASP A 388 -10.60 9.10 4.19
N GLU A 389 -9.39 9.03 4.76
CA GLU A 389 -9.07 9.43 6.13
C GLU A 389 -8.47 10.85 6.24
N SER A 390 -8.56 11.64 5.17
CA SER A 390 -8.08 13.03 5.12
C SER A 390 -9.12 14.05 5.64
N ASP A 391 -8.70 15.30 5.81
CA ASP A 391 -9.61 16.43 6.06
C ASP A 391 -10.17 17.02 4.74
N MET A 392 -9.92 16.36 3.61
CA MET A 392 -10.26 16.84 2.27
C MET A 392 -11.71 16.49 1.94
N ILE A 393 -12.60 17.48 2.07
CA ILE A 393 -14.01 17.32 1.72
C ILE A 393 -14.21 17.55 0.21
N GLY A 394 -15.03 16.73 -0.44
CA GLY A 394 -15.48 16.91 -1.83
C GLY A 394 -14.99 15.83 -2.80
N PRO A 395 -15.36 15.91 -4.09
CA PRO A 395 -14.94 14.95 -5.10
C PRO A 395 -13.47 15.19 -5.49
N TRP A 396 -12.57 14.43 -4.87
CA TRP A 396 -11.16 14.40 -5.23
C TRP A 396 -10.89 13.31 -6.26
N TYR A 397 -10.09 13.65 -7.25
CA TYR A 397 -9.64 12.75 -8.30
C TYR A 397 -8.16 12.50 -8.06
N CYS A 398 -7.86 11.38 -7.42
CA CYS A 398 -6.48 10.97 -7.21
C CYS A 398 -5.99 10.15 -8.39
N GLY A 399 -4.93 10.64 -9.02
CA GLY A 399 -4.25 9.95 -10.11
C GLY A 399 -3.41 8.82 -9.55
N LEU A 400 -3.66 7.61 -10.04
CA LEU A 400 -2.79 6.45 -9.88
C LEU A 400 -1.39 6.79 -10.46
N PRO A 401 -0.29 6.30 -9.89
CA PRO A 401 -0.05 4.87 -9.71
C PRO A 401 -0.85 4.37 -8.51
N ALA A 402 -1.39 3.15 -8.63
CA ALA A 402 -1.77 2.41 -7.43
C ALA A 402 -0.58 2.53 -6.48
N PRO A 403 -0.75 2.95 -5.21
CA PRO A 403 0.34 3.00 -4.26
C PRO A 403 1.13 1.74 -4.43
N ASN A 404 2.35 1.96 -4.88
CA ASN A 404 3.21 0.87 -5.18
C ASN A 404 3.36 0.15 -3.84
N ILE A 405 3.04 -1.14 -3.84
CA ILE A 405 3.83 -2.03 -2.99
C ILE A 405 5.26 -1.64 -3.25
N ASP A 406 5.92 -1.22 -2.16
CA ASP A 406 7.33 -0.98 -2.05
C ASP A 406 8.08 -1.27 -3.37
N THR A 407 8.31 -0.23 -4.16
CA THR A 407 9.10 -0.36 -5.39
C THR A 407 10.54 -0.77 -5.11
N GLY A 408 10.99 -0.67 -3.86
CA GLY A 408 12.38 -0.57 -3.50
C GLY A 408 13.06 0.53 -4.31
N GLN A 409 12.35 1.60 -4.68
CA GLN A 409 12.88 2.67 -5.52
C GLN A 409 14.10 3.33 -4.86
N ASP A 410 14.12 3.40 -3.52
CA ASP A 410 15.28 3.85 -2.76
C ASP A 410 16.24 2.70 -2.37
N GLY A 411 15.95 1.49 -2.84
CA GLY A 411 16.73 0.27 -2.65
C GLY A 411 16.00 -0.82 -1.87
N PRO A 412 16.58 -2.03 -1.79
CA PRO A 412 16.02 -3.12 -1.00
C PRO A 412 15.86 -2.72 0.48
N GLY A 413 14.68 -2.96 1.04
CA GLY A 413 14.39 -2.67 2.45
C GLY A 413 13.92 -1.24 2.73
N THR A 414 13.71 -0.43 1.70
CA THR A 414 13.06 0.89 1.80
C THR A 414 11.61 0.80 1.30
N ALA A 415 10.79 1.84 1.41
CA ALA A 415 9.51 1.94 0.73
C ALA A 415 9.18 3.40 0.38
N ALA A 416 8.39 3.61 -0.68
CA ALA A 416 7.96 4.93 -1.15
C ALA A 416 6.45 4.93 -1.40
N SER A 417 5.70 5.74 -0.62
CA SER A 417 4.24 5.86 -0.70
C SER A 417 3.86 7.16 -1.41
N PHE A 418 3.38 7.07 -2.65
CA PHE A 418 3.03 8.23 -3.47
C PHE A 418 1.53 8.47 -3.50
N LEU A 419 1.13 9.74 -3.46
CA LEU A 419 -0.25 10.17 -3.73
C LEU A 419 -0.23 11.45 -4.55
N SER A 420 -1.09 11.54 -5.57
CA SER A 420 -1.36 12.76 -6.33
C SER A 420 -2.85 12.93 -6.55
N CYS A 421 -3.39 14.08 -6.20
CA CYS A 421 -4.81 14.35 -6.27
C CYS A 421 -5.10 15.76 -6.80
N PHE A 422 -6.21 15.87 -7.53
CA PHE A 422 -6.75 17.15 -7.94
C PHE A 422 -8.27 17.18 -7.73
N ASN A 423 -8.81 18.37 -7.50
CA ASN A 423 -10.23 18.60 -7.37
C ASN A 423 -10.67 19.65 -8.41
N PRO A 424 -11.44 19.27 -9.43
CA PRO A 424 -11.93 20.17 -10.46
C PRO A 424 -13.16 20.97 -10.03
N ALA A 425 -13.58 20.87 -8.76
CA ALA A 425 -14.73 21.60 -8.25
C ALA A 425 -14.51 23.13 -8.30
N ASP A 426 -15.62 23.85 -8.28
CA ASP A 426 -15.62 25.30 -8.10
C ASP A 426 -14.91 25.66 -6.79
N VAL A 427 -14.19 26.79 -6.82
CA VAL A 427 -13.33 27.30 -5.76
C VAL A 427 -14.07 27.43 -4.43
N SER A 428 -15.39 27.65 -4.46
CA SER A 428 -16.24 27.75 -3.27
C SER A 428 -16.33 26.46 -2.46
N ASN A 429 -16.01 25.31 -3.05
CA ASN A 429 -16.09 23.99 -2.41
C ASN A 429 -14.71 23.39 -2.12
N LEU A 430 -13.63 24.11 -2.42
CA LEU A 430 -12.27 23.62 -2.16
C LEU A 430 -11.90 23.83 -0.68
N PRO A 431 -11.17 22.89 -0.06
CA PRO A 431 -10.71 23.02 1.31
C PRO A 431 -9.79 24.23 1.46
N VAL A 432 -10.01 24.97 2.54
CA VAL A 432 -9.25 26.17 2.88
C VAL A 432 -8.13 25.78 3.82
N LEU A 433 -6.89 26.13 3.45
CA LEU A 433 -5.72 25.89 4.27
C LEU A 433 -5.65 26.88 5.44
N GLY A 434 -6.22 26.48 6.58
CA GLY A 434 -6.27 27.27 7.81
C GLY A 434 -5.01 27.16 8.70
N PRO A 435 -4.99 27.86 9.84
CA PRO A 435 -3.84 27.90 10.76
C PRO A 435 -3.51 26.57 11.45
N GLY A 436 -4.43 25.60 11.42
CA GLY A 436 -4.20 24.23 11.92
C GLY A 436 -3.61 23.27 10.88
N GLY A 437 -3.47 23.72 9.63
CA GLY A 437 -3.16 22.84 8.50
C GLY A 437 -4.35 22.03 8.00
N LEU A 438 -4.09 21.19 7.00
CA LEU A 438 -5.01 20.21 6.42
C LEU A 438 -4.30 18.86 6.41
N ARG A 439 -4.90 17.81 7.00
CA ARG A 439 -4.44 16.44 6.76
C ARG A 439 -4.84 16.05 5.34
N LEU A 440 -3.84 15.85 4.48
CA LEU A 440 -4.04 15.50 3.07
C LEU A 440 -4.29 14.02 2.88
N ALA A 441 -3.62 13.17 3.66
CA ALA A 441 -3.78 11.72 3.62
C ALA A 441 -3.27 11.07 4.91
N LYS A 442 -3.62 9.81 5.10
CA LYS A 442 -3.03 8.94 6.11
C LYS A 442 -2.16 7.88 5.45
N VAL A 443 -1.00 7.58 6.01
CA VAL A 443 -0.17 6.44 5.59
C VAL A 443 -0.17 5.41 6.70
N HIS A 444 -0.52 4.17 6.35
CA HIS A 444 -0.63 3.06 7.28
C HIS A 444 0.63 2.21 7.22
N TYR A 445 1.18 1.86 8.37
CA TYR A 445 2.31 0.96 8.53
C TYR A 445 1.94 -0.20 9.45
N ASN A 446 2.29 -1.42 9.08
CA ASN A 446 2.32 -2.57 9.96
C ASN A 446 3.70 -2.69 10.59
N PHE A 447 3.78 -3.31 11.77
CA PHE A 447 5.05 -3.74 12.32
C PHE A 447 5.33 -5.19 11.90
N PRO A 448 6.41 -5.46 11.14
CA PRO A 448 6.81 -6.82 10.82
C PRO A 448 6.98 -7.69 12.06
N ALA A 449 6.67 -8.99 11.93
CA ALA A 449 6.97 -9.95 12.96
C ALA A 449 8.49 -10.00 13.19
N GLY A 450 8.94 -9.57 14.37
CA GLY A 450 10.36 -9.46 14.70
C GLY A 450 10.98 -8.08 14.46
N ALA A 451 10.17 -7.04 14.23
CA ALA A 451 10.65 -5.66 14.27
C ALA A 451 11.41 -5.39 15.58
N GLU A 452 12.69 -5.02 15.47
CA GLU A 452 13.54 -4.70 16.62
C GLU A 452 13.31 -3.26 17.10
N PRO A 453 13.66 -2.90 18.35
CA PRO A 453 13.63 -1.50 18.82
C PRO A 453 14.63 -0.61 18.06
N GLY A 454 14.34 0.70 17.94
CA GLY A 454 15.17 1.65 17.20
C GLY A 454 14.36 2.75 16.49
N SER A 455 15.02 3.58 15.68
CA SER A 455 14.38 4.75 15.06
C SER A 455 14.26 4.61 13.55
N VAL A 456 13.12 5.03 13.00
CA VAL A 456 12.90 5.24 11.57
C VAL A 456 12.63 6.71 11.32
N LEU A 457 13.26 7.28 10.29
CA LEU A 457 13.05 8.67 9.87
C LEU A 457 12.27 8.68 8.56
N LEU A 458 10.99 9.06 8.62
CA LEU A 458 10.17 9.25 7.43
C LEU A 458 10.45 10.63 6.84
N THR A 459 10.62 10.68 5.52
CA THR A 459 10.86 11.93 4.79
C THR A 459 9.84 12.14 3.69
N LEU A 460 9.67 13.39 3.27
CA LEU A 460 8.83 13.76 2.13
C LEU A 460 9.72 14.14 0.94
N SER A 461 9.31 13.74 -0.25
CA SER A 461 9.82 14.26 -1.51
C SER A 461 8.68 14.45 -2.52
N GLU A 462 9.00 15.08 -3.65
CA GLU A 462 8.04 15.41 -4.72
C GLU A 462 6.74 16.02 -4.16
N ALA A 463 6.84 16.76 -3.06
CA ALA A 463 5.71 17.34 -2.39
C ALA A 463 5.38 18.65 -3.10
N ALA A 464 4.21 18.79 -3.69
CA ALA A 464 3.79 20.02 -4.36
C ALA A 464 2.32 20.29 -4.11
N VAL A 465 1.95 21.56 -4.04
CA VAL A 465 0.57 22.01 -3.85
C VAL A 465 0.26 23.16 -4.79
N ALA A 466 -0.95 23.14 -5.36
CA ALA A 466 -1.49 24.21 -6.19
C ALA A 466 -2.83 24.74 -5.64
N ASP A 467 -3.06 26.03 -5.88
CA ASP A 467 -4.26 26.72 -5.46
C ASP A 467 -5.45 26.46 -6.39
N ALA A 468 -6.60 27.05 -6.05
CA ALA A 468 -7.83 27.06 -6.84
C ALA A 468 -7.69 27.51 -8.31
N GLY A 469 -6.69 28.33 -8.63
CA GLY A 469 -6.38 28.77 -9.99
C GLY A 469 -5.43 27.84 -10.74
N GLY A 470 -4.98 26.76 -10.09
CA GLY A 470 -3.91 25.89 -10.58
C GLY A 470 -2.53 26.53 -10.49
N ALA A 471 -2.38 27.64 -9.75
CA ALA A 471 -1.09 28.25 -9.52
C ALA A 471 -0.35 27.49 -8.42
N ASP A 472 0.91 27.15 -8.69
CA ASP A 472 1.75 26.46 -7.71
C ASP A 472 1.97 27.33 -6.47
N MET A 473 1.58 26.81 -5.31
CA MET A 473 1.82 27.44 -4.02
C MET A 473 3.23 27.13 -3.50
N GLY A 474 3.82 26.03 -3.98
CA GLY A 474 5.21 25.64 -3.74
C GLY A 474 5.35 24.14 -3.48
N GLY A 475 6.59 23.71 -3.21
CA GLY A 475 6.90 22.30 -3.02
C GLY A 475 8.24 21.99 -2.36
N CYS A 476 8.53 20.70 -2.21
CA CYS A 476 9.67 20.18 -1.47
C CYS A 476 10.10 18.77 -1.95
N PRO A 477 11.37 18.58 -2.38
CA PRO A 477 12.31 19.67 -2.69
C PRO A 477 11.72 20.56 -3.78
N GLY A 478 12.13 21.84 -3.85
CA GLY A 478 11.61 22.74 -4.87
C GLY A 478 12.02 22.29 -6.26
N GLU A 479 11.20 21.48 -6.90
CA GLU A 479 11.41 21.04 -8.28
C GLU A 479 10.89 22.11 -9.23
N GLY A 480 11.48 22.20 -10.43
CA GLY A 480 10.94 23.04 -11.51
C GLY A 480 10.94 24.56 -11.26
N GLY A 481 11.66 25.06 -10.25
CA GLY A 481 11.69 26.49 -9.93
C GLY A 481 10.49 26.98 -9.11
N LEU A 482 9.72 26.05 -8.53
CA LEU A 482 8.65 26.38 -7.60
C LEU A 482 9.19 27.00 -6.30
N PRO A 483 8.38 27.83 -5.61
CA PRO A 483 8.71 28.28 -4.27
C PRO A 483 9.03 27.09 -3.37
N VAL A 484 10.23 27.10 -2.77
CA VAL A 484 10.64 26.05 -1.83
C VAL A 484 9.84 26.22 -0.55
N ILE A 485 9.03 25.22 -0.24
CA ILE A 485 8.29 25.11 1.01
C ILE A 485 9.05 24.15 1.94
N PRO A 486 9.16 24.41 3.26
CA PRO A 486 9.81 23.46 4.17
C PRO A 486 9.07 22.12 4.24
N CYS A 487 9.81 20.99 4.18
CA CYS A 487 9.33 19.68 4.63
C CYS A 487 9.83 19.38 6.04
N LEU A 488 8.92 19.01 6.93
CA LEU A 488 9.24 18.51 8.25
C LEU A 488 9.15 16.97 8.23
N PRO A 489 10.27 16.25 8.36
CA PRO A 489 10.24 14.79 8.48
C PRO A 489 9.67 14.37 9.85
N ALA A 490 9.32 13.10 9.99
CA ALA A 490 8.93 12.51 11.28
C ALA A 490 9.88 11.40 11.70
N LYS A 491 10.30 11.42 12.96
CA LYS A 491 11.14 10.39 13.58
C LYS A 491 10.30 9.49 14.49
N ILE A 492 10.13 8.24 14.07
CA ILE A 492 9.40 7.22 14.83
C ILE A 492 10.41 6.41 15.64
N ASN A 493 10.30 6.43 16.97
CA ASN A 493 11.14 5.62 17.86
C ASN A 493 10.34 4.40 18.31
N LEU A 494 10.67 3.24 17.75
CA LEU A 494 10.14 1.95 18.20
C LEU A 494 10.81 1.57 19.52
N VAL A 495 10.01 1.56 20.58
CA VAL A 495 10.48 1.20 21.92
C VAL A 495 9.99 -0.22 22.26
N PRO A 496 10.75 -0.99 23.07
CA PRO A 496 10.26 -2.28 23.54
C PRO A 496 8.88 -2.13 24.17
N GLN A 497 7.97 -3.07 23.89
CA GLN A 497 6.68 -3.10 24.56
C GLN A 497 6.94 -3.09 26.07
N PRO A 498 6.38 -2.14 26.84
CA PRO A 498 6.43 -2.22 28.29
C PRO A 498 5.96 -3.61 28.67
N ALA A 499 6.75 -4.33 29.49
CA ALA A 499 6.35 -5.65 29.94
C ALA A 499 4.94 -5.51 30.50
N THR A 500 3.96 -6.09 29.80
CA THR A 500 2.57 -6.05 30.26
C THR A 500 2.64 -6.64 31.65
N ALA A 501 2.28 -5.84 32.66
CA ALA A 501 2.42 -6.27 34.04
C ALA A 501 1.77 -7.64 34.13
N THR A 502 2.59 -8.69 34.27
CA THR A 502 2.11 -10.07 34.38
C THR A 502 1.10 -10.00 35.47
N ALA A 503 -0.19 -10.19 35.12
CA ALA A 503 -1.28 -9.93 36.04
C ALA A 503 -0.89 -10.56 37.37
N THR A 504 -0.60 -9.72 38.38
CA THR A 504 -0.17 -10.20 39.69
C THR A 504 -1.21 -11.23 40.06
N ALA A 505 -0.79 -12.51 40.13
CA ALA A 505 -1.72 -13.64 40.20
C ALA A 505 -2.79 -13.25 41.21
N THR A 506 -4.02 -12.99 40.72
CA THR A 506 -5.10 -12.55 41.59
C THR A 506 -5.17 -13.64 42.63
N ALA A 507 -4.83 -13.31 43.88
CA ALA A 507 -4.59 -14.30 44.91
C ALA A 507 -5.71 -15.33 44.82
N THR A 508 -5.38 -16.56 44.39
CA THR A 508 -6.39 -17.60 44.21
C THR A 508 -7.13 -17.64 45.54
N PRO A 509 -8.43 -17.31 45.58
CA PRO A 509 -9.15 -17.23 46.83
C PRO A 509 -8.92 -18.54 47.55
N ALA A 510 -8.43 -18.46 48.78
CA ALA A 510 -8.01 -19.64 49.53
C ALA A 510 -9.13 -20.68 49.46
N PRO A 511 -8.86 -21.92 48.99
CA PRO A 511 -9.90 -22.90 48.77
C PRO A 511 -10.70 -23.11 50.07
N CYS A 512 -12.02 -22.97 50.00
CA CYS A 512 -12.89 -23.18 51.15
C CYS A 512 -12.83 -24.65 51.52
N THR A 513 -12.23 -24.99 52.65
CA THR A 513 -12.34 -26.36 53.17
C THR A 513 -13.82 -26.70 53.37
N GLY A 514 -14.33 -27.63 52.57
CA GLY A 514 -15.71 -28.12 52.62
C GLY A 514 -16.63 -27.67 51.47
N ASP A 515 -16.21 -26.76 50.59
CA ASP A 515 -16.96 -26.47 49.35
C ASP A 515 -16.46 -27.41 48.25
N VAL A 516 -17.18 -28.51 48.06
CA VAL A 516 -16.79 -29.56 47.11
C VAL A 516 -17.39 -29.34 45.72
N ASN A 517 -18.27 -28.35 45.57
CA ASN A 517 -18.97 -28.08 44.32
C ASN A 517 -18.48 -26.78 43.63
N GLY A 518 -17.74 -25.93 44.34
CA GLY A 518 -17.09 -24.73 43.82
C GLY A 518 -18.00 -23.49 43.76
N ASP A 519 -19.16 -23.50 44.41
CA ASP A 519 -20.10 -22.37 44.45
C ASP A 519 -19.74 -21.29 45.50
N ARG A 520 -18.62 -21.48 46.20
CA ARG A 520 -18.07 -20.64 47.27
C ARG A 520 -18.91 -20.62 48.55
N LYS A 521 -19.79 -21.61 48.75
CA LYS A 521 -20.64 -21.70 49.95
C LYS A 521 -20.68 -23.13 50.47
N VAL A 522 -20.12 -23.37 51.64
CA VAL A 522 -20.26 -24.67 52.29
C VAL A 522 -21.67 -24.83 52.85
N ASN A 523 -22.51 -25.60 52.18
CA ASN A 523 -23.92 -25.77 52.53
C ASN A 523 -24.37 -27.24 52.43
N VAL A 524 -25.70 -27.48 52.52
CA VAL A 524 -26.24 -28.84 52.51
C VAL A 524 -25.97 -29.56 51.17
N ILE A 525 -25.78 -28.83 50.08
CA ILE A 525 -25.46 -29.38 48.77
C ILE A 525 -24.06 -30.04 48.81
N ASP A 526 -23.07 -29.42 49.43
CA ASP A 526 -21.74 -30.01 49.62
C ASP A 526 -21.78 -31.27 50.47
N LEU A 527 -22.57 -31.23 51.55
CA LEU A 527 -22.74 -32.36 52.44
C LEU A 527 -23.35 -33.56 51.70
N VAL A 528 -24.40 -33.30 50.91
CA VAL A 528 -25.05 -34.32 50.08
C VAL A 528 -24.07 -34.84 49.03
N ALA A 529 -23.28 -33.97 48.40
CA ALA A 529 -22.32 -34.35 47.37
C ALA A 529 -21.24 -35.31 47.91
N VAL A 530 -20.66 -35.02 49.09
CA VAL A 530 -19.72 -35.94 49.78
C VAL A 530 -20.42 -37.25 50.14
N THR A 531 -21.64 -37.17 50.71
CA THR A 531 -22.39 -38.37 51.14
C THR A 531 -22.70 -39.32 49.98
N GLN A 532 -23.02 -38.78 48.80
CA GLN A 532 -23.31 -39.56 47.60
C GLN A 532 -22.09 -40.28 47.01
N HIS A 533 -20.88 -39.90 47.42
CA HIS A 533 -19.64 -40.49 46.93
C HIS A 533 -18.93 -41.38 47.96
N LEU A 534 -19.35 -41.34 49.24
CA LEU A 534 -18.84 -42.23 50.29
C LEU A 534 -18.91 -43.70 49.88
N GLY A 535 -17.77 -44.39 50.03
CA GLY A 535 -17.66 -45.84 49.77
C GLY A 535 -17.47 -46.23 48.31
N LYS A 536 -17.48 -45.29 47.35
CA LYS A 536 -17.15 -45.58 45.94
C LYS A 536 -15.67 -45.94 45.78
N ARG A 537 -15.36 -46.88 44.87
CA ARG A 537 -14.00 -47.28 44.49
C ARG A 537 -13.85 -47.25 42.96
N PRO A 538 -12.89 -46.50 42.40
CA PRO A 538 -11.96 -45.58 43.09
C PRO A 538 -12.69 -44.36 43.70
N PRO A 539 -12.18 -43.77 44.80
CA PRO A 539 -12.75 -42.55 45.36
C PRO A 539 -12.55 -41.37 44.41
N ASP A 540 -13.56 -40.51 44.30
CA ASP A 540 -13.44 -39.23 43.59
C ASP A 540 -12.80 -38.21 44.53
N LEU A 541 -11.52 -37.90 44.27
CA LEU A 541 -10.69 -37.05 45.13
C LEU A 541 -11.19 -35.61 45.25
N ARG A 542 -12.16 -35.18 44.43
CA ARG A 542 -12.82 -33.87 44.60
C ARG A 542 -13.64 -33.78 45.89
N PHE A 543 -14.06 -34.92 46.45
CA PHE A 543 -14.83 -34.99 47.68
C PHE A 543 -13.98 -35.35 48.91
N ASP A 544 -12.68 -35.62 48.70
CA ASP A 544 -11.70 -35.85 49.75
C ASP A 544 -11.23 -34.49 50.30
N VAL A 545 -11.95 -34.01 51.33
CA VAL A 545 -11.81 -32.65 51.85
C VAL A 545 -10.53 -32.50 52.68
N ASN A 546 -10.04 -33.59 53.29
CA ASN A 546 -8.78 -33.58 54.03
C ASN A 546 -7.55 -33.94 53.19
N HIS A 547 -7.74 -34.35 51.94
CA HIS A 547 -6.69 -34.75 50.99
C HIS A 547 -5.85 -35.94 51.49
N ASP A 548 -6.46 -36.88 52.22
CA ASP A 548 -5.77 -38.07 52.75
C ASP A 548 -5.77 -39.27 51.78
N GLY A 549 -6.38 -39.09 50.60
CA GLY A 549 -6.54 -40.08 49.55
C GLY A 549 -7.72 -41.02 49.77
N LYS A 550 -8.55 -40.82 50.80
CA LYS A 550 -9.67 -41.70 51.17
C LYS A 550 -10.93 -40.92 51.48
N LEU A 551 -11.94 -41.07 50.63
CA LEU A 551 -13.27 -40.54 50.89
C LEU A 551 -14.01 -41.33 52.00
N ASN A 552 -14.02 -40.81 53.22
CA ASN A 552 -14.54 -41.48 54.42
C ASN A 552 -15.31 -40.52 55.35
N SER A 553 -15.73 -41.00 56.53
CA SER A 553 -16.51 -40.19 57.48
C SER A 553 -15.80 -38.92 57.97
N LEU A 554 -14.46 -38.86 57.89
CA LEU A 554 -13.69 -37.67 58.27
C LEU A 554 -13.93 -36.51 57.29
N ASP A 555 -14.08 -36.77 55.99
CA ASP A 555 -14.43 -35.76 54.99
C ASP A 555 -15.81 -35.16 55.26
N LEU A 556 -16.76 -36.03 55.59
CA LEU A 556 -18.12 -35.63 55.94
C LEU A 556 -18.13 -34.69 57.16
N VAL A 557 -17.37 -35.03 58.21
CA VAL A 557 -17.24 -34.20 59.41
C VAL A 557 -16.61 -32.84 59.10
N LEU A 558 -15.65 -32.78 58.16
CA LEU A 558 -15.05 -31.51 57.74
C LEU A 558 -16.01 -30.61 56.96
N VAL A 559 -16.88 -31.16 56.10
CA VAL A 559 -17.93 -30.36 55.46
C VAL A 559 -18.91 -29.82 56.52
N ILE A 560 -19.36 -30.66 57.45
CA ILE A 560 -20.28 -30.24 58.53
C ILE A 560 -19.65 -29.14 59.39
N LYS A 561 -18.37 -29.29 59.77
CA LYS A 561 -17.64 -28.29 60.57
C LYS A 561 -17.55 -26.93 59.88
N ASN A 562 -17.60 -26.90 58.55
CA ASN A 562 -17.51 -25.68 57.75
C ASN A 562 -18.87 -25.17 57.23
N MET A 563 -19.99 -25.84 57.54
CA MET A 563 -21.32 -25.40 57.09
C MET A 563 -21.62 -23.93 57.43
N GLY A 564 -22.18 -23.22 56.47
CA GLY A 564 -22.54 -21.80 56.57
C GLY A 564 -21.40 -20.83 56.27
N LYS A 565 -20.16 -21.31 56.05
CA LYS A 565 -19.05 -20.46 55.61
C LYS A 565 -19.22 -20.04 54.15
N ARG A 566 -18.75 -18.81 53.86
CA ARG A 566 -18.66 -18.27 52.51
C ARG A 566 -17.22 -17.89 52.21
N CYS A 567 -16.84 -18.11 50.96
CA CYS A 567 -15.70 -17.48 50.31
C CYS A 567 -16.20 -16.81 49.02
#